data_AF-A0A832ML64-F1
#
_entry.id   AF-A0A832ML64-F1
#
_cell.length_a   1.000
_cell.length_b   1.000
_cell.length_c   1.000
_cell.angle_alpha   90.00
_cell.angle_beta   90.00
_cell.angle_gamma   90.00
#
_symmetry.space_group_name_H-M   'P 1'
#
loop_
_entity.id
_entity.type
_entity.pdbx_description
1 polymer ?
#
loop_
_entity_poly.entity_id
_entity_poly.type
_entity_poly.pdbx_seq_one_letter_code
_entity_poly.pdbx_strand_id
1 'polypeptide(L)'
;MTQQTTPRKIRIPARDTALIALFAALIAIITRLPGIPISLGIQSGDIEFSVPLYPLAGILLGPWIGALAVIIGNFIAWIIPTSSVLGLLLIPAGAFAALCAGFL
;
A
#
# COMPACT_ATOMS: atom_id res chain seq x y z
N MET A 1 -25.30 -22.76 -28.86
CA MET A 1 -24.24 -23.29 -27.98
C MET A 1 -23.66 -22.12 -27.18
N THR A 2 -24.21 -21.83 -26.00
CA THR A 2 -23.78 -20.73 -25.13
C THR A 2 -22.92 -21.32 -24.01
N GLN A 3 -21.62 -21.06 -24.03
CA GLN A 3 -20.66 -21.46 -23.00
C GLN A 3 -21.03 -20.77 -21.67
N GLN A 4 -21.54 -21.52 -20.69
CA GLN A 4 -21.73 -21.03 -19.33
C GLN A 4 -20.36 -20.98 -18.63
N THR A 5 -19.86 -19.77 -18.37
CA THR A 5 -18.63 -19.55 -17.59
C THR A 5 -18.95 -19.58 -16.11
N THR A 6 -18.77 -20.74 -15.46
CA THR A 6 -18.89 -20.88 -14.01
C THR A 6 -17.89 -19.95 -13.31
N PRO A 7 -18.32 -19.05 -12.40
CA PRO A 7 -17.40 -18.14 -11.73
C PRO A 7 -16.41 -18.92 -10.85
N ARG A 8 -15.11 -18.75 -11.10
CA ARG A 8 -14.06 -19.29 -10.22
C ARG A 8 -14.17 -18.62 -8.85
N LYS A 9 -14.47 -19.40 -7.81
CA LYS A 9 -14.47 -18.95 -6.42
C LYS A 9 -13.04 -18.54 -6.03
N ILE A 10 -12.76 -17.25 -6.02
CA ILE A 10 -11.49 -16.69 -5.53
C ILE A 10 -11.42 -16.99 -4.03
N ARG A 11 -10.49 -17.85 -3.61
CA ARG A 11 -10.24 -18.15 -2.20
C ARG A 11 -8.91 -17.53 -1.82
N ILE A 12 -8.96 -16.46 -1.04
CA ILE A 12 -7.78 -15.93 -0.34
C ILE A 12 -7.67 -16.76 0.95
N PRO A 13 -6.54 -17.44 1.21
CA PRO A 13 -6.38 -18.18 2.45
C PRO A 13 -6.34 -17.20 3.62
N ALA A 14 -6.85 -17.62 4.78
CA ALA A 14 -6.93 -16.76 5.97
C ALA A 14 -5.57 -16.17 6.39
N ARG A 15 -4.48 -16.90 6.13
CA ARG A 15 -3.10 -16.44 6.33
C ARG A 15 -2.80 -15.17 5.53
N ASP A 16 -3.16 -15.15 4.25
CA ASP A 16 -2.85 -14.02 3.37
C ASP A 16 -3.68 -12.80 3.76
N THR A 17 -4.95 -13.00 4.15
CA THR A 17 -5.77 -11.93 4.71
C THR A 17 -5.17 -11.34 5.98
N ALA A 18 -4.66 -12.18 6.88
CA ALA A 18 -4.00 -11.72 8.11
C ALA A 18 -2.72 -10.92 7.80
N LEU A 19 -1.92 -11.37 6.82
CA LEU A 19 -0.72 -10.64 6.38
C LEU A 19 -1.06 -9.30 5.73
N ILE A 20 -2.10 -9.25 4.89
CA ILE A 20 -2.60 -8.00 4.32
C ILE A 20 -2.99 -7.03 5.43
N ALA A 21 -3.76 -7.48 6.42
CA ALA A 21 -4.20 -6.65 7.54
C ALA A 21 -3.02 -6.13 8.37
N LEU A 22 -2.03 -6.99 8.65
CA LEU A 22 -0.83 -6.64 9.41
C LEU A 22 -0.01 -5.55 8.70
N PHE A 23 0.30 -5.74 7.42
CA PHE A 23 1.08 -4.78 6.64
C PHE A 23 0.31 -3.47 6.40
N ALA A 24 -1.00 -3.54 6.16
CA ALA A 24 -1.84 -2.35 6.03
C ALA A 24 -1.85 -1.53 7.34
N ALA A 25 -1.98 -2.18 8.49
CA ALA A 25 -1.91 -1.52 9.79
C ALA A 25 -0.53 -0.89 10.04
N LEU A 26 0.54 -1.61 9.69
CA LEU A 26 1.92 -1.12 9.85
C LEU A 26 2.16 0.15 9.03
N ILE A 27 1.73 0.18 7.77
CA ILE A 27 1.80 1.36 6.89
C ILE A 27 0.99 2.52 7.50
N ALA A 28 -0.23 2.25 7.96
CA ALA A 28 -1.10 3.26 8.55
C ALA A 28 -0.56 3.86 9.86
N ILE A 29 0.23 3.10 10.63
CA ILE A 29 0.88 3.57 11.86
C ILE A 29 2.15 4.36 11.53
N ILE A 30 2.98 3.86 10.61
CA ILE A 30 4.28 4.48 10.30
C ILE A 30 4.11 5.83 9.60
N THR A 31 3.07 5.99 8.78
CA THR A 31 2.69 7.28 8.18
C THR A 31 2.32 8.36 9.21
N ARG A 32 2.15 8.00 10.49
CA ARG A 32 1.91 8.95 11.60
C ARG A 32 3.16 9.52 12.21
N LEU A 33 4.29 8.87 12.01
CA LEU A 33 5.55 9.36 12.52
C LEU A 33 5.94 10.60 11.72
N PRO A 34 6.34 11.71 12.37
CA PRO A 34 6.79 12.89 11.66
C PRO A 34 7.97 12.48 10.76
N GLY A 35 7.80 12.69 9.46
CA GLY A 35 8.82 12.37 8.46
C GLY A 35 10.08 13.20 8.64
N ILE A 36 11.11 12.88 7.86
CA ILE A 36 12.33 13.68 7.85
C ILE A 36 12.05 14.92 6.99
N PRO A 37 12.05 16.13 7.56
CA PRO A 37 11.76 17.34 6.80
C PRO A 37 12.88 17.60 5.81
N ILE A 38 12.52 17.84 4.55
CA ILE A 38 13.47 18.23 3.51
C ILE A 38 13.71 19.73 3.66
N SER A 39 14.63 20.12 4.53
CA SER A 39 14.97 21.53 4.77
C SER A 39 15.98 22.11 3.77
N LEU A 40 16.38 21.34 2.75
CA LEU A 40 17.31 21.77 1.70
C LEU A 40 16.53 22.21 0.45
N GLY A 41 16.23 23.50 0.35
CA GLY A 41 15.65 24.14 -0.85
C GLY A 41 14.33 24.87 -0.63
N ILE A 42 13.61 25.15 -1.74
CA ILE A 42 12.35 25.91 -1.78
C ILE A 42 11.12 25.01 -1.52
N GLN A 43 11.27 23.68 -1.56
CA GLN A 43 10.18 22.73 -1.39
C GLN A 43 10.07 22.26 0.06
N SER A 44 8.98 22.64 0.72
CA SER A 44 8.55 22.06 1.99
C SER A 44 7.92 20.69 1.71
N GLY A 45 8.66 19.62 1.96
CA GLY A 45 8.17 18.25 1.85
C GLY A 45 8.81 17.36 2.91
N ASP A 46 8.08 16.32 3.34
CA ASP A 46 8.55 15.36 4.32
C ASP A 46 8.78 14.00 3.65
N ILE A 47 9.91 13.37 3.95
CA ILE A 47 10.13 11.98 3.54
C ILE A 47 9.41 11.07 4.55
N GLU A 48 8.37 10.39 4.08
CA GLU A 48 7.65 9.42 4.91
C GLU A 48 8.48 8.15 5.14
N PHE A 49 8.46 7.67 6.38
CA PHE A 49 9.06 6.38 6.74
C PHE A 49 8.32 5.17 6.15
N SER A 50 7.14 5.37 5.57
CA SER A 50 6.33 4.37 4.87
C SER A 50 6.96 3.92 3.54
N VAL A 51 7.77 4.80 2.90
CA VAL A 51 8.30 4.59 1.55
C VAL A 51 9.11 3.30 1.39
N PRO A 52 10.00 2.91 2.33
CA PRO A 52 10.72 1.64 2.26
C PRO A 52 9.84 0.41 2.56
N LEU A 53 8.69 0.57 3.24
CA LEU A 53 7.80 -0.55 3.53
C LEU A 53 7.02 -1.02 2.32
N TYR A 54 6.75 -0.15 1.35
CA TYR A 54 6.04 -0.53 0.12
C TYR A 54 6.79 -1.62 -0.67
N PRO A 55 8.08 -1.48 -1.03
CA PRO A 55 8.81 -2.53 -1.70
C PRO A 55 9.01 -3.76 -0.81
N LEU A 56 9.19 -3.60 0.51
CA LEU A 56 9.27 -4.74 1.44
C LEU A 56 7.98 -5.56 1.44
N ALA A 57 6.82 -4.92 1.44
CA ALA A 57 5.53 -5.60 1.32
C ALA A 57 5.41 -6.37 0.00
N GLY A 58 5.90 -5.78 -1.10
CA GLY A 58 5.97 -6.43 -2.42
C GLY A 58 6.87 -7.68 -2.44
N ILE A 59 8.10 -7.54 -1.95
CA ILE A 59 9.10 -8.62 -1.93
C ILE A 59 8.65 -9.78 -1.02
N LEU A 60 8.07 -9.48 0.15
CA LEU A 60 7.73 -10.49 1.15
C LEU A 60 6.39 -11.20 0.87
N LEU A 61 5.40 -10.48 0.36
CA LEU A 61 4.05 -11.02 0.12
C LEU A 61 3.80 -11.39 -1.34
N GLY A 62 4.69 -11.00 -2.24
CA GLY A 62 4.52 -11.12 -3.68
C GLY A 62 3.73 -9.95 -4.28
N PRO A 63 3.64 -9.89 -5.62
CA PRO A 63 3.20 -8.70 -6.35
C PRO A 63 1.74 -8.34 -6.05
N TRP A 64 0.84 -9.33 -6.02
CA TRP A 64 -0.59 -9.11 -5.87
C TRP A 64 -1.01 -8.86 -4.42
N ILE A 65 -0.55 -9.70 -3.49
CA ILE A 65 -0.91 -9.60 -2.06
C ILE A 65 -0.24 -8.37 -1.44
N GLY A 66 1.02 -8.10 -1.79
CA GLY A 66 1.76 -6.92 -1.35
C GLY A 66 1.12 -5.62 -1.86
N ALA A 67 0.78 -5.55 -3.15
CA ALA A 67 0.08 -4.39 -3.69
C ALA A 67 -1.27 -4.15 -3.00
N LEU A 68 -2.06 -5.20 -2.75
CA LEU A 68 -3.33 -5.07 -2.01
C LEU A 68 -3.12 -4.55 -0.59
N ALA A 69 -2.14 -5.07 0.14
CA ALA A 69 -1.82 -4.62 1.49
C ALA A 69 -1.46 -3.13 1.53
N VAL A 70 -0.67 -2.67 0.55
CA VAL A 70 -0.24 -1.27 0.46
C VAL A 70 -1.37 -0.34 0.02
N ILE A 71 -2.23 -0.74 -0.92
CA ILE A 71 -3.42 0.03 -1.30
C ILE A 71 -4.31 0.27 -0.08
N ILE A 72 -4.60 -0.79 0.68
CA ILE A 72 -5.46 -0.71 1.85
C ILE A 72 -4.79 0.14 2.94
N GLY A 73 -3.49 -0.07 3.19
CA GLY A 73 -2.72 0.73 4.14
C GLY A 73 -2.71 2.22 3.81
N ASN A 74 -2.46 2.58 2.54
CA ASN A 74 -2.47 3.97 2.07
C ASN A 74 -3.87 4.59 2.12
N PHE A 75 -4.91 3.81 1.84
CA PHE A 75 -6.29 4.26 1.97
C PHE A 75 -6.66 4.57 3.41
N ILE A 76 -6.28 3.71 4.36
CA ILE A 76 -6.47 3.96 5.79
C ILE A 76 -5.63 5.16 6.25
N ALA A 77 -4.37 5.25 5.79
CA ALA A 77 -3.47 6.36 6.09
C ALA A 77 -4.05 7.69 5.61
N TRP A 78 -4.74 7.72 4.47
CA TRP A 78 -5.36 8.91 3.90
C TRP A 78 -6.62 9.38 4.67
N ILE A 79 -7.41 8.47 5.25
CA ILE A 79 -8.66 8.84 5.97
C ILE A 79 -8.37 9.63 7.25
N ILE A 80 -7.23 9.38 7.90
CA ILE A 80 -6.88 9.95 9.20
C ILE A 80 -5.62 10.83 8.97
N PRO A 81 -5.45 12.07 9.49
CA PRO A 81 -6.43 12.98 10.07
C PRO A 81 -7.07 13.91 9.03
N THR A 82 -6.47 14.08 7.85
CA THR A 82 -6.89 15.01 6.80
C THR A 82 -6.78 14.38 5.42
N SER A 83 -7.92 14.08 4.83
CA SER A 83 -8.03 13.63 3.45
C SER A 83 -7.76 14.80 2.49
N SER A 84 -6.69 14.72 1.69
CA SER A 84 -6.39 15.69 0.62
C SER A 84 -6.58 15.08 -0.76
N VAL A 85 -6.90 15.91 -1.77
CA VAL A 85 -7.05 15.45 -3.16
C VAL A 85 -5.74 14.87 -3.70
N LEU A 86 -4.61 15.51 -3.38
CA LEU A 86 -3.28 14.99 -3.74
C LEU A 86 -2.98 13.67 -3.05
N GLY A 87 -3.32 13.53 -1.76
CA GLY A 87 -3.15 12.27 -1.03
C GLY A 87 -3.94 11.14 -1.65
N LEU A 88 -5.18 11.39 -2.09
CA LEU A 88 -6.03 10.41 -2.79
C LEU A 88 -5.39 9.95 -4.10
N LEU A 89 -4.83 10.90 -4.87
CA LEU A 89 -4.16 10.61 -6.14
C LEU A 89 -2.86 9.82 -5.95
N LEU A 90 -2.21 9.97 -4.79
CA LEU A 90 -0.96 9.29 -4.45
C LEU A 90 -1.14 7.89 -3.85
N ILE A 91 -2.36 7.50 -3.44
CA ILE A 91 -2.67 6.14 -2.93
C ILE A 91 -2.11 5.03 -3.85
N PRO A 92 -2.39 5.00 -5.17
CA PRO A 92 -1.90 3.94 -6.04
C PRO A 92 -0.38 3.96 -6.24
N ALA A 93 0.33 5.05 -5.95
CA ALA A 93 1.78 5.11 -6.14
C ALA A 93 2.52 4.08 -5.26
N GLY A 94 2.14 3.94 -3.99
CA GLY A 94 2.71 2.93 -3.10
C GLY A 94 2.39 1.50 -3.56
N ALA A 95 1.19 1.30 -4.13
CA ALA A 95 0.78 0.02 -4.68
C ALA A 95 1.65 -0.40 -5.86
N PHE A 96 1.96 0.52 -6.77
CA PHE A 96 2.85 0.27 -7.89
C PHE A 96 4.27 -0.03 -7.43
N ALA A 97 4.77 0.65 -6.39
CA ALA A 97 6.08 0.33 -5.80
C ALA A 97 6.11 -1.12 -5.29
N ALA A 98 5.08 -1.57 -4.57
CA ALA A 98 4.98 -2.95 -4.10
C ALA A 98 4.78 -3.96 -5.23
N LEU A 99 3.99 -3.61 -6.25
CA LEU A 99 3.76 -4.46 -7.42
C LEU A 99 5.07 -4.71 -8.19
N CYS A 100 5.80 -3.64 -8.50
CA CYS A 100 7.10 -3.73 -9.20
C CYS A 100 8.13 -4.49 -8.37
N ALA A 101 8.19 -4.25 -7.06
CA ALA A 101 9.11 -4.95 -6.17
C ALA A 101 8.79 -6.43 -6.00
N GLY A 102 7.50 -6.81 -6.03
CA GLY A 102 7.08 -8.21 -5.95
C GLY A 102 7.25 -9.00 -7.25
N PHE A 103 7.45 -8.33 -8.39
CA PHE A 103 7.80 -8.98 -9.66
C PHE A 103 9.32 -9.19 -9.85
N LEU A 104 10.13 -8.64 -8.95
CA LEU A 104 11.59 -8.84 -8.92
C LEU A 104 11.93 -10.22 -8.33
#